data_AF-A0A7W0UZG3-F1
#
_entry.id   AF-A0A7W0UZG3-F1
#
_cell.length_a   1.000
_cell.length_b   1.000
_cell.length_c   1.000
_cell.angle_alpha   90.00
_cell.angle_beta   90.00
_cell.angle_gamma   90.00
#
_symmetry.space_group_name_H-M   'P 1'
#
loop_
_entity.id
_entity.type
_entity.pdbx_description
1 polymer ?
#
loop_
_entity_poly.entity_id
_entity_poly.type
_entity_poly.pdbx_seq_one_letter_code
_entity_poly.pdbx_strand_id
1 'polypeptide(L)'
;MKTLGLKLKGDAPYSPDFIRPKEKLSKGLPDTELVMYLKGMEIEAAPTSEILADVIVPYFNRTYKHYSSHRHTPSAGKVGYPGVIQNGKAIYFVHPIFTQYNRNAPRWCKQLVLNALNLLLPEPLIRVEGPTTMLTALSEQSAENRWVLHLLHYIPERRGQDFDIIEDVIPIFNVKVSVKAPKKVLDISAVPEKKKLSFQQQAGRIEFVLPKLDGHQMIALQFA
;
A
#
# COMPACT_ATOMS: atom_id res chain seq x y z
N MET A 1 16.22 -12.48 12.40
CA MET A 1 15.48 -11.95 13.57
C MET A 1 16.12 -10.69 14.15
N LYS A 2 17.45 -10.65 14.42
CA LYS A 2 18.10 -9.42 14.95
C LYS A 2 17.82 -8.16 14.12
N THR A 3 17.84 -8.26 12.79
CA THR A 3 17.52 -7.15 11.87
C THR A 3 16.06 -6.69 11.96
N LEU A 4 15.13 -7.59 12.27
CA LEU A 4 13.70 -7.28 12.44
C LEU A 4 13.38 -6.73 13.84
N GLY A 5 14.31 -6.82 14.79
CA GLY A 5 14.10 -6.30 16.14
C GLY A 5 13.04 -7.07 16.95
N LEU A 6 12.94 -8.40 16.76
CA LEU A 6 12.00 -9.22 17.50
C LEU A 6 12.62 -10.52 18.02
N LYS A 7 11.96 -11.06 19.04
CA LYS A 7 12.08 -12.45 19.48
C LYS A 7 10.77 -13.16 19.23
N LEU A 8 10.83 -14.27 18.48
CA LEU A 8 9.65 -15.07 18.16
C LEU A 8 9.24 -15.92 19.37
N LYS A 9 7.95 -15.94 19.71
CA LYS A 9 7.38 -16.85 20.71
C LYS A 9 6.73 -18.09 20.08
N GLY A 10 6.14 -17.94 18.90
CA GLY A 10 5.47 -19.02 18.19
C GLY A 10 4.23 -18.51 17.46
N ASP A 11 3.29 -19.41 17.21
CA ASP A 11 1.97 -19.06 16.68
C ASP A 11 1.22 -18.13 17.63
N ALA A 12 0.46 -17.19 17.06
CA ALA A 12 -0.48 -16.39 17.83
C ALA A 12 -1.47 -17.28 18.60
N PRO A 13 -1.71 -17.01 19.90
CA PRO A 13 -2.62 -17.81 20.72
C PRO A 13 -4.08 -17.66 20.29
N TYR A 14 -4.43 -16.59 19.58
CA TYR A 14 -5.79 -16.32 19.10
C TYR A 14 -5.85 -16.17 17.58
N SER A 15 -6.94 -16.66 16.98
CA SER A 15 -7.24 -16.43 15.56
C SER A 15 -8.75 -16.57 15.31
N PRO A 16 -9.40 -15.54 14.72
CA PRO A 16 -8.83 -14.23 14.43
C PRO A 16 -8.55 -13.42 15.70
N ASP A 17 -7.66 -12.45 15.58
CA ASP A 17 -7.41 -11.40 16.55
C ASP A 17 -7.64 -10.03 15.88
N PHE A 18 -7.27 -8.94 16.54
CA PHE A 18 -7.47 -7.58 16.03
C PHE A 18 -6.16 -6.80 16.08
N ILE A 19 -5.99 -5.87 15.15
CA ILE A 19 -4.88 -4.92 15.14
C ILE A 19 -5.39 -3.51 15.48
N ARG A 20 -4.68 -2.83 16.40
CA ARG A 20 -4.91 -1.43 16.76
C ARG A 20 -3.68 -0.62 16.35
N PRO A 21 -3.71 0.09 15.21
CA PRO A 21 -2.58 0.92 14.78
C PRO A 21 -2.41 2.13 15.71
N LYS A 22 -1.15 2.48 15.99
CA LYS A 22 -0.80 3.74 16.67
C LYS A 22 -0.71 4.87 15.65
N GLU A 23 -0.49 6.10 16.14
CA GLU A 23 -0.50 7.33 15.36
C GLU A 23 0.24 7.21 14.01
N LYS A 24 1.50 6.76 14.02
CA LYS A 24 2.35 6.59 12.81
C LYS A 24 1.75 5.66 11.74
N LEU A 25 0.89 4.72 12.12
CA LEU A 25 0.29 3.73 11.22
C LEU A 25 -1.22 3.92 11.02
N SER A 26 -1.83 4.89 11.70
CA SER A 26 -3.29 5.08 11.76
C SER A 26 -3.89 5.94 10.64
N LYS A 27 -3.07 6.62 9.83
CA LYS A 27 -3.54 7.56 8.80
C LYS A 27 -4.56 6.90 7.86
N GLY A 28 -5.75 7.50 7.74
CA GLY A 28 -6.82 7.02 6.86
C GLY A 28 -7.55 5.76 7.33
N LEU A 29 -7.32 5.32 8.56
CA LEU A 29 -8.04 4.22 9.21
C LEU A 29 -9.05 4.79 10.22
N PRO A 30 -10.18 4.08 10.46
CA PRO A 30 -11.06 4.42 11.57
C PRO A 30 -10.35 4.18 12.90
N ASP A 31 -10.69 4.97 13.92
CA ASP A 31 -10.15 4.82 15.27
C ASP A 31 -10.82 3.65 16.02
N THR A 32 -10.76 2.45 15.45
CA THR A 32 -11.27 1.19 16.03
C THR A 32 -10.23 0.08 15.94
N GLU A 33 -10.51 -1.04 16.60
CA GLU A 33 -9.76 -2.28 16.44
C GLU A 33 -10.19 -2.96 15.14
N LEU A 34 -9.21 -3.40 14.35
CA LEU A 34 -9.43 -3.90 13.00
C LEU A 34 -9.16 -5.40 12.98
N VAL A 35 -10.16 -6.20 12.59
CA VAL A 35 -10.02 -7.66 12.62
C VAL A 35 -8.95 -8.15 11.62
N MET A 36 -8.13 -9.11 12.06
CA MET A 36 -7.15 -9.82 11.25
C MET A 36 -7.58 -11.29 11.20
N TYR A 37 -8.02 -11.75 10.02
CA TYR A 37 -8.69 -13.05 9.89
C TYR A 37 -7.74 -14.25 9.87
N LEU A 38 -6.50 -14.05 9.42
CA LEU A 38 -5.48 -15.07 9.37
C LEU A 38 -4.62 -15.02 10.63
N LYS A 39 -4.33 -16.21 11.16
CA LYS A 39 -3.43 -16.39 12.30
C LYS A 39 -2.06 -15.74 12.00
N GLY A 40 -1.61 -14.92 12.94
CA GLY A 40 -0.26 -14.35 12.94
C GLY A 40 0.72 -15.13 13.82
N MET A 41 1.85 -14.50 14.11
CA MET A 41 2.84 -14.99 15.07
C MET A 41 2.78 -14.17 16.37
N GLU A 42 3.04 -14.79 17.51
CA GLU A 42 3.30 -14.05 18.74
C GLU A 42 4.80 -13.68 18.81
N ILE A 43 5.09 -12.42 19.13
CA ILE A 43 6.44 -11.90 19.26
C ILE A 43 6.64 -11.10 20.55
N GLU A 44 7.90 -10.93 20.93
CA GLU A 44 8.36 -9.86 21.82
C GLU A 44 9.15 -8.85 20.98
N ALA A 45 8.86 -7.56 21.17
CA ALA A 45 9.66 -6.49 20.57
C ALA A 45 11.01 -6.39 21.29
N ALA A 46 12.10 -6.26 20.54
CA ALA A 46 13.40 -5.94 21.11
C ALA A 46 13.40 -4.50 21.63
N PRO A 47 14.26 -4.14 22.60
CA PRO A 47 14.35 -2.78 23.13
C PRO A 47 14.62 -1.69 22.09
N THR A 48 15.24 -2.06 20.96
CA THR A 48 15.53 -1.15 19.84
C THR A 48 14.33 -0.92 18.91
N SER A 49 13.22 -1.62 19.14
CA SER A 49 12.07 -1.61 18.24
C SER A 49 10.94 -0.74 18.75
N GLU A 50 10.40 0.06 17.85
CA GLU A 50 9.19 0.83 18.09
C GLU A 50 7.98 -0.03 17.75
N ILE A 51 6.99 -0.08 18.65
CA ILE A 51 5.72 -0.75 18.39
C ILE A 51 4.80 0.24 17.67
N LEU A 52 4.48 -0.05 16.41
CA LEU A 52 3.61 0.76 15.54
C LEU A 52 2.12 0.36 15.61
N ALA A 53 1.83 -0.86 16.07
CA ALA A 53 0.47 -1.34 16.32
C ALA A 53 0.48 -2.44 17.37
N ASP A 54 -0.59 -2.52 18.16
CA ASP A 54 -0.80 -3.59 19.14
C ASP A 54 -1.80 -4.62 18.59
N VAL A 55 -1.63 -5.88 18.98
CA VAL A 55 -2.68 -6.90 18.83
C VAL A 55 -3.63 -6.80 20.02
N ILE A 56 -4.92 -6.78 19.73
CA ILE A 56 -5.98 -6.88 20.73
C ILE A 56 -6.60 -8.28 20.65
N VAL A 57 -6.69 -8.95 21.79
CA VAL A 57 -7.19 -10.33 21.85
C VAL A 57 -8.71 -10.38 21.84
N PRO A 58 -9.31 -11.43 21.24
CA PRO A 58 -10.72 -11.72 21.41
C PRO A 58 -11.02 -12.26 22.82
N TYR A 59 -12.30 -12.38 23.18
CA TYR A 59 -12.69 -13.04 24.44
C TYR A 59 -12.19 -14.48 24.54
N PHE A 60 -12.31 -15.25 23.44
CA PHE A 60 -11.83 -16.63 23.33
C PHE A 60 -11.81 -17.10 21.88
N ASN A 61 -11.00 -18.11 21.58
CA ASN A 61 -11.07 -18.80 20.29
C ASN A 61 -12.36 -19.60 20.20
N ARG A 62 -13.11 -19.38 19.12
CA ARG A 62 -14.27 -20.21 18.79
C ARG A 62 -13.82 -21.64 18.51
N THR A 63 -14.27 -22.57 19.33
CA THR A 63 -13.97 -24.00 19.21
C THR A 63 -15.25 -24.79 19.46
N TYR A 64 -15.23 -26.11 19.28
CA TYR A 64 -16.39 -26.94 19.62
C TYR A 64 -16.79 -26.85 21.11
N LYS A 65 -15.85 -26.50 22.01
CA LYS A 65 -16.10 -26.29 23.45
C LYS A 65 -16.49 -24.86 23.83
N HIS A 66 -16.18 -23.89 22.97
CA HIS A 66 -16.44 -22.46 23.22
C HIS A 66 -17.20 -21.87 22.04
N TYR A 67 -18.51 -21.80 22.19
CA TYR A 67 -19.44 -21.39 21.14
C TYR A 67 -19.54 -19.87 21.02
N SER A 68 -19.63 -19.41 19.77
CA SER A 68 -20.10 -18.09 19.38
C SER A 68 -20.96 -18.27 18.13
N SER A 69 -22.11 -17.60 18.07
CA SER A 69 -23.00 -17.60 16.90
C SER A 69 -22.38 -16.87 15.70
N HIS A 70 -21.40 -16.00 15.93
CA HIS A 70 -20.65 -15.31 14.89
C HIS A 70 -19.38 -16.07 14.49
N ARG A 71 -18.74 -15.62 13.40
CA ARG A 71 -17.51 -16.23 12.86
C ARG A 71 -16.35 -16.24 13.87
N HIS A 72 -16.32 -15.28 14.78
CA HIS A 72 -15.38 -15.16 15.89
C HIS A 72 -16.04 -14.40 17.04
N THR A 73 -15.43 -14.40 18.22
CA THR A 73 -15.86 -13.54 19.32
C THR A 73 -15.42 -12.09 19.06
N PRO A 74 -16.09 -11.10 19.68
CA PRO A 74 -15.65 -9.72 19.60
C PRO A 74 -14.30 -9.55 20.31
N SER A 75 -13.68 -8.40 20.08
CA SER A 75 -12.51 -7.98 20.83
C SER A 75 -12.82 -7.86 22.32
N ALA A 76 -11.87 -8.25 23.16
CA ALA A 76 -11.93 -8.06 24.59
C ALA A 76 -11.38 -6.70 25.05
N GLY A 77 -10.88 -5.86 24.13
CA GLY A 77 -10.26 -4.57 24.46
C GLY A 77 -8.93 -4.69 25.22
N LYS A 78 -8.35 -5.89 25.25
CA LYS A 78 -7.11 -6.21 25.98
C LYS A 78 -5.95 -6.33 25.01
N VAL A 79 -4.92 -5.52 25.22
CA VAL A 79 -3.65 -5.64 24.49
C VAL A 79 -3.02 -7.00 24.82
N GLY A 80 -2.73 -7.79 23.79
CA GLY A 80 -2.07 -9.09 23.91
C GLY A 80 -0.56 -8.97 23.73
N TYR A 81 -0.12 -8.53 22.56
CA TYR A 81 1.29 -8.46 22.17
C TYR A 81 1.49 -7.44 21.03
N PRO A 82 2.75 -7.07 20.70
CA PRO A 82 3.02 -6.19 19.56
C PRO A 82 2.52 -6.78 18.24
N GLY A 83 1.75 -6.01 17.46
CA GLY A 83 1.21 -6.44 16.16
C GLY A 83 2.02 -5.96 14.96
N VAL A 84 2.57 -4.75 15.05
CA VAL A 84 3.49 -4.20 14.05
C VAL A 84 4.63 -3.52 14.78
N ILE A 85 5.85 -3.81 14.38
CA ILE A 85 7.05 -3.18 14.94
C ILE A 85 7.93 -2.61 13.85
N GLN A 86 8.73 -1.61 14.20
CA GLN A 86 9.78 -1.05 13.36
C GLN A 86 11.13 -1.12 14.06
N ASN A 87 12.14 -1.61 13.35
CA ASN A 87 13.54 -1.57 13.76
C ASN A 87 14.38 -1.02 12.62
N GLY A 88 14.79 0.26 12.73
CA GLY A 88 15.47 0.97 11.66
C GLY A 88 14.61 1.05 10.38
N LYS A 89 15.12 0.45 9.29
CA LYS A 89 14.46 0.42 7.97
C LYS A 89 13.60 -0.83 7.74
N ALA A 90 13.36 -1.65 8.77
CA ALA A 90 12.53 -2.83 8.70
C ALA A 90 11.24 -2.62 9.49
N ILE A 91 10.09 -2.87 8.86
CA ILE A 91 8.79 -2.95 9.52
C ILE A 91 8.30 -4.39 9.40
N TYR A 92 7.92 -4.99 10.53
CA TYR A 92 7.42 -6.35 10.61
C TYR A 92 5.95 -6.34 11.06
N PHE A 93 5.11 -7.03 10.30
CA PHE A 93 3.72 -7.33 10.65
C PHE A 93 3.65 -8.76 11.16
N VAL A 94 3.04 -8.99 12.33
CA VAL A 94 2.86 -10.35 12.86
C VAL A 94 1.90 -11.19 12.03
N HIS A 95 0.94 -10.53 11.38
CA HIS A 95 -0.04 -11.16 10.50
C HIS A 95 0.51 -11.31 9.08
N PRO A 96 0.13 -12.37 8.35
CA PRO A 96 0.49 -12.55 6.94
C PRO A 96 -0.33 -11.59 6.05
N ILE A 97 -0.03 -10.28 6.14
CA ILE A 97 -0.88 -9.19 5.64
C ILE A 97 -1.12 -9.24 4.13
N PHE A 98 -0.12 -9.67 3.35
CA PHE A 98 -0.25 -9.84 1.90
C PHE A 98 -1.19 -11.01 1.56
N THR A 99 -1.04 -12.15 2.24
CA THR A 99 -1.92 -13.32 2.07
C THR A 99 -3.35 -12.99 2.52
N GLN A 100 -3.50 -12.25 3.63
CA GLN A 100 -4.79 -11.75 4.10
C GLN A 100 -5.47 -10.89 3.04
N TYR A 101 -4.76 -9.89 2.51
CA TYR A 101 -5.29 -9.00 1.48
C TYR A 101 -5.64 -9.76 0.20
N ASN A 102 -4.81 -10.72 -0.22
CA ASN A 102 -5.12 -11.56 -1.37
C ASN A 102 -6.38 -12.41 -1.17
N ARG A 103 -6.65 -12.87 0.06
CA ARG A 103 -7.79 -13.77 0.35
C ARG A 103 -9.13 -13.04 0.40
N ASN A 104 -9.20 -11.87 1.03
CA ASN A 104 -10.48 -11.18 1.24
C ASN A 104 -10.37 -9.64 1.24
N ALA A 105 -9.25 -9.09 0.77
CA ALA A 105 -8.98 -7.68 0.52
C ALA A 105 -9.55 -6.68 1.55
N PRO A 106 -9.29 -6.84 2.87
CA PRO A 106 -9.77 -5.86 3.83
C PRO A 106 -9.05 -4.54 3.57
N ARG A 107 -9.82 -3.46 3.38
CA ARG A 107 -9.27 -2.14 3.02
C ARG A 107 -8.19 -1.69 4.01
N TRP A 108 -8.35 -2.01 5.29
CA TRP A 108 -7.38 -1.63 6.32
C TRP A 108 -6.02 -2.31 6.14
N CYS A 109 -5.96 -3.56 5.65
CA CYS A 109 -4.67 -4.21 5.39
C CYS A 109 -3.87 -3.44 4.34
N LYS A 110 -4.51 -3.00 3.24
CA LYS A 110 -3.87 -2.15 2.24
C LYS A 110 -3.40 -0.83 2.83
N GLN A 111 -4.25 -0.16 3.61
CA GLN A 111 -3.92 1.14 4.19
C GLN A 111 -2.76 1.05 5.20
N LEU A 112 -2.72 0.00 6.03
CA LEU A 112 -1.60 -0.26 6.95
C LEU A 112 -0.28 -0.42 6.20
N VAL A 113 -0.26 -1.19 5.11
CA VAL A 113 0.94 -1.36 4.26
C VAL A 113 1.35 -0.03 3.62
N LEU A 114 0.40 0.76 3.10
CA LEU A 114 0.69 2.09 2.53
C LEU A 114 1.27 3.04 3.59
N ASN A 115 0.74 3.03 4.81
CA ASN A 115 1.27 3.83 5.91
C ASN A 115 2.69 3.40 6.29
N ALA A 116 2.94 2.09 6.39
CA ALA A 116 4.28 1.56 6.63
C ALA A 116 5.27 1.94 5.51
N LEU A 117 4.85 1.87 4.24
CA LEU A 117 5.66 2.30 3.11
C LEU A 117 5.98 3.79 3.17
N ASN A 118 5.05 4.64 3.59
CA ASN A 118 5.31 6.08 3.77
C ASN A 118 6.37 6.38 4.84
N LEU A 119 6.49 5.52 5.87
CA LEU A 119 7.55 5.63 6.88
C LEU A 119 8.93 5.25 6.31
N LEU A 120 8.98 4.26 5.41
CA LEU A 120 10.23 3.74 4.84
C LEU A 120 10.69 4.49 3.58
N LEU A 121 9.74 5.03 2.81
CA LEU A 121 9.96 5.72 1.54
C LEU A 121 9.14 7.03 1.50
N PRO A 122 9.54 8.06 2.30
CA PRO A 122 8.81 9.33 2.36
C PRO A 122 8.85 10.11 1.03
N GLU A 123 9.92 9.94 0.27
CA GLU A 123 10.15 10.59 -1.02
C GLU A 123 10.18 9.58 -2.18
N PRO A 124 9.01 9.01 -2.57
CA PRO A 124 8.93 8.09 -3.68
C PRO A 124 9.26 8.81 -5.00
N LEU A 125 9.75 8.01 -5.95
CA LEU A 125 10.12 8.50 -7.28
C LEU A 125 8.93 9.10 -8.02
N ILE A 126 7.74 8.53 -7.83
CA ILE A 126 6.51 8.95 -8.48
C ILE A 126 5.44 9.16 -7.41
N ARG A 127 4.70 10.25 -7.51
CA ARG A 127 3.42 10.47 -6.85
C ARG A 127 2.40 10.74 -7.92
N VAL A 128 1.23 10.11 -7.80
CA VAL A 128 0.14 10.28 -8.75
C VAL A 128 -1.18 10.34 -8.00
N GLU A 129 -2.03 11.31 -8.35
CA GLU A 129 -3.38 11.42 -7.84
C GLU A 129 -4.35 10.73 -8.80
N GLY A 130 -4.87 9.57 -8.40
CA GLY A 130 -5.83 8.81 -9.20
C GLY A 130 -6.43 7.62 -8.44
N PRO A 131 -7.34 6.88 -9.08
CA PRO A 131 -8.01 5.74 -8.46
C PRO A 131 -7.03 4.59 -8.19
N THR A 132 -7.37 3.72 -7.25
CA THR A 132 -6.50 2.58 -6.90
C THR A 132 -6.35 1.52 -7.99
N THR A 133 -7.16 1.60 -9.03
CA THR A 133 -7.14 0.79 -10.25
C THR A 133 -6.14 1.31 -11.28
N MET A 134 -5.61 2.52 -11.08
CA MET A 134 -4.58 3.06 -11.96
C MET A 134 -3.23 2.40 -11.67
N LEU A 135 -2.56 1.99 -12.73
CA LEU A 135 -1.19 1.49 -12.67
C LEU A 135 -0.24 2.56 -13.19
N THR A 136 0.94 2.61 -12.57
CA THR A 136 1.97 3.58 -12.92
C THR A 136 3.33 2.92 -12.91
N ALA A 137 4.06 3.07 -14.01
CA ALA A 137 5.42 2.58 -14.14
C ALA A 137 6.29 3.65 -14.78
N LEU A 138 7.54 3.74 -14.36
CA LEU A 138 8.53 4.66 -14.93
C LEU A 138 9.71 3.85 -15.42
N SER A 139 10.02 4.03 -16.70
CA SER A 139 11.09 3.31 -17.38
C SER A 139 12.16 4.28 -17.85
N GLU A 140 13.41 3.89 -17.69
CA GLU A 140 14.55 4.65 -18.19
C GLU A 140 14.90 4.24 -19.62
N GLN A 141 15.14 5.24 -20.47
CA GLN A 141 15.63 5.10 -21.83
C GLN A 141 16.93 5.89 -21.96
N SER A 142 18.03 5.25 -21.55
CA SER A 142 19.33 5.91 -21.39
C SER A 142 19.92 6.40 -22.72
N ALA A 143 19.72 5.66 -23.83
CA ALA A 143 20.24 6.04 -25.15
C ALA A 143 19.58 7.33 -25.68
N GLU A 144 18.32 7.55 -25.32
CA GLU A 144 17.52 8.72 -25.67
C GLU A 144 17.58 9.82 -24.61
N ASN A 145 18.36 9.61 -23.53
CA ASN A 145 18.47 10.50 -22.37
C ASN A 145 17.09 10.96 -21.83
N ARG A 146 16.16 10.01 -21.68
CA ARG A 146 14.80 10.31 -21.23
C ARG A 146 14.23 9.23 -20.33
N TRP A 147 13.19 9.58 -19.58
CA TRP A 147 12.32 8.61 -18.92
C TRP A 147 10.96 8.56 -19.61
N VAL A 148 10.28 7.42 -19.51
CA VAL A 148 8.91 7.23 -19.98
C VAL A 148 8.05 6.78 -18.82
N LEU A 149 7.08 7.62 -18.46
CA LEU A 149 6.05 7.31 -17.49
C LEU A 149 4.86 6.68 -18.20
N HIS A 150 4.51 5.46 -17.83
CA HIS A 150 3.32 4.76 -18.27
C HIS A 150 2.21 4.94 -17.24
N LEU A 151 1.08 5.47 -17.67
CA LEU A 151 -0.16 5.55 -16.90
C LEU A 151 -1.20 4.65 -17.54
N LEU A 152 -1.79 3.74 -16.76
CA LEU A 152 -2.77 2.79 -17.24
C LEU A 152 -4.00 2.81 -16.33
N HIS A 153 -5.20 2.84 -16.89
CA HIS A 153 -6.45 2.72 -16.15
C HIS A 153 -7.41 1.80 -16.91
N TYR A 154 -7.38 0.52 -16.53
CA TYR A 154 -8.37 -0.48 -16.93
C TYR A 154 -8.83 -1.20 -15.67
N ILE A 155 -10.13 -1.48 -15.57
CA ILE A 155 -10.72 -2.13 -14.39
C ILE A 155 -11.15 -3.54 -14.82
N PRO A 156 -10.41 -4.59 -14.42
CA PRO A 156 -10.85 -5.96 -14.65
C PRO A 156 -12.12 -6.24 -13.84
N GLU A 157 -13.10 -6.87 -14.47
CA GLU A 157 -14.34 -7.31 -13.83
C GLU A 157 -14.54 -8.82 -13.99
N ARG A 158 -14.90 -9.48 -12.89
CA ARG A 158 -15.30 -10.90 -12.91
C ARG A 158 -16.74 -11.01 -13.39
N ARG A 159 -16.92 -11.15 -14.71
CA ARG A 159 -18.23 -11.41 -15.34
C ARG A 159 -18.44 -12.89 -15.72
N GLY A 160 -17.36 -13.57 -16.14
CA GLY A 160 -17.35 -15.00 -16.44
C GLY A 160 -16.78 -15.85 -15.30
N GLN A 161 -16.68 -17.17 -15.49
CA GLN A 161 -16.10 -18.08 -14.49
C GLN A 161 -14.57 -18.18 -14.60
N ASP A 162 -14.03 -18.16 -15.82
CA ASP A 162 -12.64 -18.53 -16.08
C ASP A 162 -11.65 -17.38 -15.85
N PHE A 163 -12.00 -16.15 -16.25
CA PHE A 163 -11.10 -15.00 -16.19
C PHE A 163 -11.85 -13.67 -16.01
N ASP A 164 -11.09 -12.65 -15.62
CA ASP A 164 -11.58 -11.27 -15.55
C ASP A 164 -11.52 -10.62 -16.95
N ILE A 165 -12.54 -9.84 -17.29
CA ILE A 165 -12.64 -9.13 -18.58
C ILE A 165 -12.56 -7.62 -18.37
N ILE A 166 -12.10 -6.90 -19.39
CA ILE A 166 -12.14 -5.43 -19.46
C ILE A 166 -13.08 -5.10 -20.62
N GLU A 167 -14.24 -4.50 -20.31
CA GLU A 167 -15.21 -4.08 -21.33
C GLU A 167 -15.16 -2.56 -21.54
N ASP A 168 -15.09 -1.80 -20.45
CA ASP A 168 -15.14 -0.34 -20.48
C ASP A 168 -13.79 0.32 -20.26
N VAL A 169 -13.56 1.41 -21.00
CA VAL A 169 -12.48 2.36 -20.73
C VAL A 169 -13.07 3.59 -20.07
N ILE A 170 -12.83 3.73 -18.76
CA ILE A 170 -13.32 4.86 -17.98
C ILE A 170 -12.24 5.95 -17.95
N PRO A 171 -12.47 7.12 -18.59
CA PRO A 171 -11.48 8.17 -18.63
C PRO A 171 -11.29 8.84 -17.27
N ILE A 172 -10.04 9.11 -16.90
CA ILE A 172 -9.69 9.88 -15.71
C ILE A 172 -9.17 11.25 -16.14
N PHE A 173 -9.77 12.31 -15.62
CA PHE A 173 -9.41 13.67 -15.97
C PHE A 173 -8.48 14.29 -14.93
N ASN A 174 -7.63 15.23 -15.39
CA ASN A 174 -6.76 16.05 -14.55
C ASN A 174 -5.87 15.24 -13.60
N VAL A 175 -5.23 14.18 -14.13
CA VAL A 175 -4.33 13.33 -13.34
C VAL A 175 -3.08 14.14 -13.00
N LYS A 176 -2.92 14.46 -11.71
CA LYS A 176 -1.73 15.16 -11.22
C LYS A 176 -0.60 14.16 -11.01
N VAL A 177 0.56 14.49 -11.55
CA VAL A 177 1.76 13.67 -11.47
C VAL A 177 2.90 14.50 -10.92
N SER A 178 3.66 13.91 -9.99
CA SER A 178 4.90 14.48 -9.48
C SER A 178 6.02 13.43 -9.56
N VAL A 179 7.04 13.68 -10.37
CA VAL A 179 8.19 12.78 -10.56
C VAL A 179 9.44 13.40 -9.94
N LYS A 180 10.15 12.66 -9.10
CA LYS A 180 11.46 13.07 -8.58
C LYS A 180 12.52 12.77 -9.63
N ALA A 181 12.97 13.80 -10.34
CA ALA A 181 13.92 13.65 -11.44
C ALA A 181 15.37 13.85 -10.94
N PRO A 182 16.34 13.04 -11.42
CA PRO A 182 17.74 13.16 -11.04
C PRO A 182 18.45 14.32 -11.76
N LYS A 183 17.84 14.81 -12.85
CA LYS A 183 18.40 15.84 -13.74
C LYS A 183 17.33 16.88 -14.10
N LYS A 184 17.77 17.97 -14.72
CA LYS A 184 16.88 18.98 -15.30
C LYS A 184 16.08 18.36 -16.45
N VAL A 185 14.77 18.57 -16.44
CA VAL A 185 13.87 18.17 -17.52
C VAL A 185 13.72 19.35 -18.48
N LEU A 186 13.88 19.09 -19.78
CA LEU A 186 13.76 20.09 -20.83
C LEU A 186 12.39 20.08 -21.49
N ASP A 187 11.77 18.91 -21.61
CA ASP A 187 10.48 18.74 -22.26
C ASP A 187 9.69 17.61 -21.59
N ILE A 188 8.37 17.81 -21.48
CA ILE A 188 7.43 16.76 -21.14
C ILE A 188 6.38 16.71 -22.23
N SER A 189 6.18 15.53 -22.79
CA SER A 189 5.18 15.32 -23.83
C SER A 189 4.44 14.01 -23.67
N ALA A 190 3.13 14.05 -23.92
CA ALA A 190 2.32 12.86 -24.13
C ALA A 190 2.71 12.25 -25.49
N VAL A 191 3.08 10.98 -25.46
CA VAL A 191 3.46 10.19 -26.63
C VAL A 191 2.49 9.02 -26.81
N PRO A 192 2.13 8.65 -28.05
CA PRO A 192 2.73 9.06 -29.33
C PRO A 192 2.26 10.39 -29.93
N GLU A 193 1.29 11.08 -29.33
CA GLU A 193 0.64 12.29 -29.90
C GLU A 193 1.59 13.50 -30.01
N LYS A 194 2.75 13.45 -29.34
CA LYS A 194 3.74 14.54 -29.23
C LYS A 194 3.14 15.83 -28.68
N LYS A 195 2.10 15.70 -27.83
CA LYS A 195 1.45 16.85 -27.19
C LYS A 195 2.26 17.29 -25.98
N LYS A 196 2.82 18.50 -26.04
CA LYS A 196 3.56 19.08 -24.91
C LYS A 196 2.66 19.30 -23.70
N LEU A 197 3.20 19.01 -22.52
CA LEU A 197 2.57 19.27 -21.24
C LEU A 197 3.35 20.37 -20.52
N SER A 198 2.62 21.35 -19.98
CA SER A 198 3.23 22.33 -19.08
C SER A 198 3.62 21.63 -17.77
N PHE A 199 4.79 22.00 -17.25
CA PHE A 199 5.30 21.43 -16.01
C PHE A 199 6.05 22.48 -15.20
N GLN A 200 6.17 22.22 -13.91
CA GLN A 200 6.99 22.99 -12.98
C GLN A 200 8.09 22.11 -12.42
N GLN A 201 9.29 22.66 -12.23
CA GLN A 201 10.39 21.96 -11.58
C GLN A 201 10.76 22.71 -10.29
N GLN A 202 10.45 22.11 -9.14
CA GLN A 202 10.73 22.67 -7.82
C GLN A 202 11.23 21.59 -6.87
N ALA A 203 12.25 21.91 -6.06
CA ALA A 203 12.79 21.02 -5.04
C ALA A 203 13.14 19.59 -5.54
N GLY A 204 13.67 19.48 -6.77
CA GLY A 204 14.04 18.20 -7.38
C GLY A 204 12.86 17.35 -7.88
N ARG A 205 11.64 17.90 -7.88
CA ARG A 205 10.44 17.27 -8.43
C ARG A 205 9.94 18.02 -9.65
N ILE A 206 9.33 17.26 -10.55
CA ILE A 206 8.69 17.69 -11.78
C ILE A 206 7.20 17.47 -11.60
N GLU A 207 6.41 18.54 -11.66
CA GLU A 207 4.97 18.51 -11.45
C GLU A 207 4.23 18.91 -12.72
N PHE A 208 3.28 18.07 -13.14
CA PHE A 208 2.46 18.33 -14.31
C PHE A 208 1.10 17.67 -14.17
N VAL A 209 0.17 18.05 -15.05
CA VAL A 209 -1.18 17.49 -15.10
C VAL A 209 -1.40 16.87 -16.47
N LEU A 210 -1.80 15.60 -16.50
CA LEU A 210 -2.34 14.97 -17.70
C LEU A 210 -3.84 15.30 -17.79
N PRO A 211 -4.30 16.03 -18.82
CA PRO A 211 -5.70 16.48 -18.87
C PRO A 211 -6.72 15.34 -18.93
N LYS A 212 -6.40 14.27 -19.65
CA LYS A 212 -7.24 13.07 -19.81
C LYS A 212 -6.35 11.84 -19.96
N LEU A 213 -6.61 10.82 -19.15
CA LEU A 213 -6.12 9.46 -19.33
C LEU A 213 -7.28 8.62 -19.85
N ASP A 214 -7.13 8.05 -21.04
CA ASP A 214 -8.14 7.21 -21.69
C ASP A 214 -7.58 5.81 -21.92
N GLY A 215 -7.62 4.97 -20.88
CA GLY A 215 -7.02 3.64 -20.89
C GLY A 215 -5.51 3.63 -20.68
N HIS A 216 -4.74 4.16 -21.63
CA HIS A 216 -3.27 4.19 -21.56
C HIS A 216 -2.71 5.53 -22.05
N GLN A 217 -1.69 6.05 -21.37
CA GLN A 217 -0.87 7.15 -21.86
C GLN A 217 0.59 6.94 -21.47
N MET A 218 1.48 7.14 -22.44
CA MET A 218 2.91 7.32 -22.18
C MET A 218 3.25 8.81 -22.13
N ILE A 219 4.10 9.18 -21.18
CA ILE A 219 4.61 10.55 -21.02
C ILE A 219 6.13 10.49 -21.04
N ALA A 220 6.75 11.12 -22.03
CA ALA A 220 8.19 11.24 -22.13
C ALA A 220 8.68 12.44 -21.31
N LEU A 221 9.66 12.23 -20.44
CA LEU A 221 10.38 13.26 -19.69
C LEU A 221 11.80 13.33 -20.27
N GLN A 222 12.05 14.32 -21.13
CA GLN A 222 13.35 14.50 -21.77
C GLN A 222 14.31 15.24 -20.84
N PHE A 223 15.50 14.69 -20.62
CA PHE A 223 16.53 15.35 -19.81
C PHE A 223 17.43 16.25 -20.65
N ALA A 224 18.10 17.17 -19.94
CA ALA A 224 19.23 17.94 -20.44
C ALA A 224 20.46 17.06 -20.70
#